data_AF-A0A1Q8DPI4-F1
#
_entry.id   AF-A0A1Q8DPI4-F1
#
_cell.length_a   1.000
_cell.length_b   1.000
_cell.length_c   1.000
_cell.angle_alpha   90.00
_cell.angle_beta   90.00
_cell.angle_gamma   90.00
#
_symmetry.space_group_name_H-M   'P 1'
#
loop_
_entity.id
_entity.type
_entity.pdbx_description
1 polymer ?
#
loop_
_entity_poly.entity_id
_entity_poly.type
_entity_poly.pdbx_seq_one_letter_code
_entity_poly.pdbx_strand_id
1 'polypeptide(L)'
;MSEEIEKPLNWIRDKAKDYARAKATRVYLEQFRKSKKAILIQEAPQGTGQAKESYAYSHAEYIEILDALRVAVQEEEELRYMIKAAELKFEQWRTEQATKRAEHSRYGN
;
A
#
# COMPACT_ATOMS: atom_id res chain seq x y z
N MET A 1 28.41 7.77 -6.04
CA MET A 1 27.50 6.87 -6.78
C MET A 1 27.04 7.61 -8.02
N SER A 2 26.69 6.93 -9.12
CA SER A 2 26.11 7.65 -10.26
C SER A 2 24.74 8.22 -9.88
N GLU A 3 24.43 9.41 -10.40
CA GLU A 3 23.17 10.14 -10.16
C GLU A 3 21.93 9.31 -10.53
N GLU A 4 22.13 8.32 -11.41
CA GLU A 4 21.15 7.36 -11.90
C GLU A 4 20.60 6.41 -10.81
N ILE A 5 21.36 6.17 -9.74
CA ILE A 5 21.02 5.25 -8.64
C ILE A 5 20.57 6.00 -7.39
N GLU A 6 21.20 7.15 -7.15
CA GLU A 6 20.94 7.96 -5.95
C GLU A 6 19.48 8.46 -5.96
N LYS A 7 18.95 8.79 -7.15
CA LYS A 7 17.55 9.17 -7.34
C LYS A 7 16.56 8.07 -6.91
N PRO A 8 16.63 6.81 -7.42
CA PRO A 8 15.80 5.71 -6.94
C PRO A 8 15.91 5.42 -5.44
N LEU A 9 17.12 5.41 -4.87
CA LEU A 9 17.33 5.12 -3.45
C LEU A 9 16.76 6.21 -2.54
N ASN A 10 16.98 7.49 -2.89
CA ASN A 10 16.39 8.61 -2.18
C ASN A 10 14.87 8.57 -2.28
N TRP A 11 14.33 8.26 -3.46
CA TRP A 11 12.89 8.14 -3.66
C TRP A 11 12.26 7.06 -2.78
N ILE A 12 12.88 5.87 -2.66
CA ILE A 12 12.41 4.80 -1.76
C ILE A 12 12.42 5.30 -0.31
N ARG A 13 13.53 5.90 0.14
CA ARG A 13 13.68 6.43 1.50
C ARG A 13 12.59 7.46 1.81
N ASP A 14 12.38 8.39 0.88
CA ASP A 14 11.46 9.51 1.07
C ASP A 14 10.00 9.03 1.08
N LYS A 15 9.68 7.96 0.34
CA LYS A 15 8.35 7.34 0.27
C LYS A 15 8.06 6.27 1.31
N ALA A 16 9.07 5.79 2.03
CA ALA A 16 8.89 4.78 3.08
C ALA A 16 7.88 5.23 4.16
N LYS A 17 7.93 6.51 4.57
CA LYS A 17 6.99 7.06 5.57
C LYS A 17 5.56 7.16 5.03
N ASP A 18 5.41 7.56 3.78
CA ASP A 18 4.11 7.65 3.12
C ASP A 18 3.48 6.26 2.99
N TYR A 19 4.27 5.26 2.56
CA TYR A 19 3.82 3.88 2.44
C TYR A 19 3.40 3.29 3.79
N ALA A 20 4.20 3.50 4.83
CA ALA A 20 3.88 3.06 6.18
C ALA A 20 2.56 3.68 6.68
N ARG A 21 2.32 4.96 6.39
CA ARG A 21 1.06 5.63 6.74
C ARG A 21 -0.12 5.05 5.97
N ALA A 22 -0.02 4.91 4.65
CA ALA A 22 -1.08 4.36 3.82
C ALA A 22 -1.48 2.94 4.27
N LYS A 23 -0.48 2.10 4.55
CA LYS A 23 -0.68 0.75 5.10
C LYS A 23 -1.36 0.76 6.46
N ALA A 24 -0.91 1.62 7.37
CA ALA A 24 -1.52 1.75 8.70
C ALA A 24 -3.00 2.18 8.59
N THR A 25 -3.29 3.17 7.74
CA THR A 25 -4.67 3.62 7.46
C THR A 25 -5.53 2.50 6.90
N ARG A 26 -5.06 1.78 5.88
CA ARG A 26 -5.78 0.64 5.28
C ARG A 26 -6.10 -0.42 6.33
N VAL A 27 -5.09 -0.85 7.10
CA VAL A 27 -5.25 -1.87 8.14
C VAL A 27 -6.23 -1.42 9.21
N TYR A 28 -6.13 -0.16 9.65
CA TYR A 28 -7.05 0.41 10.63
C TYR A 28 -8.49 0.38 10.11
N LEU A 29 -8.76 0.91 8.91
CA LEU A 29 -10.09 0.94 8.32
C LEU A 29 -10.67 -0.45 8.12
N GLU A 30 -9.85 -1.42 7.71
CA GLU A 30 -10.26 -2.81 7.53
C GLU A 30 -10.75 -3.45 8.85
N GLN A 31 -10.06 -3.21 9.96
CA GLN A 31 -10.50 -3.72 11.27
C GLN A 31 -11.66 -2.90 11.84
N PHE A 32 -11.58 -1.57 11.74
CA PHE A 32 -12.62 -0.67 12.24
C PHE A 32 -13.97 -0.92 11.56
N ARG A 33 -14.00 -1.28 10.27
CA ARG A 33 -15.23 -1.68 9.56
C ARG A 33 -16.03 -2.74 10.32
N LYS A 34 -15.36 -3.73 10.92
CA LYS A 34 -16.02 -4.81 11.69
C LYS A 34 -16.62 -4.25 12.99
N SER A 35 -15.87 -3.42 13.69
CA SER A 35 -16.34 -2.73 14.90
C SER A 35 -17.53 -1.82 14.58
N LYS A 36 -17.46 -1.06 13.48
CA LYS A 36 -18.56 -0.18 13.06
C LYS A 36 -19.81 -0.95 12.69
N LYS A 37 -19.69 -2.10 12.00
CA LYS A 37 -20.84 -3.00 11.78
C LYS A 37 -21.52 -3.36 13.10
N ALA A 38 -20.74 -3.78 14.10
CA ALA A 38 -21.29 -4.19 15.39
C ALA A 38 -22.00 -3.03 16.12
N ILE A 39 -21.41 -1.82 16.08
CA ILE A 39 -22.03 -0.59 16.61
C ILE A 39 -23.36 -0.32 15.91
N LEU A 40 -23.38 -0.36 14.57
CA LEU A 40 -24.60 -0.11 13.79
C LEU A 40 -25.69 -1.16 14.01
N ILE A 41 -25.33 -2.42 14.28
CA ILE A 41 -26.31 -3.47 14.66
C ILE A 41 -26.97 -3.12 16.00
N GLN A 42 -26.24 -2.52 16.96
CA GLN A 42 -26.79 -2.11 18.24
C GLN A 42 -27.72 -0.89 18.11
N GLU A 43 -27.43 -0.01 17.16
CA GLU A 43 -28.24 1.17 16.83
C GLU A 43 -29.47 0.83 15.96
N ALA A 44 -29.49 -0.35 15.33
CA ALA A 44 -30.56 -0.76 14.44
C ALA A 44 -31.91 -0.88 15.16
N PRO A 45 -33.03 -0.55 14.48
CA PRO A 45 -34.38 -0.75 15.02
C PRO A 45 -34.62 -2.20 15.49
N GLN A 46 -35.61 -2.36 16.37
CA GLN A 46 -36.01 -3.70 16.82
C GLN A 46 -36.45 -4.56 15.64
N GLY A 47 -36.03 -5.81 15.64
CA GLY A 47 -36.22 -6.72 14.51
C GLY A 47 -35.37 -7.96 14.65
N THR A 48 -35.46 -8.85 13.66
CA THR A 48 -34.63 -10.05 13.59
C THR A 48 -33.16 -9.67 13.44
N GLY A 49 -32.25 -10.57 13.82
CA GLY A 49 -30.81 -10.36 13.63
C GLY A 49 -30.47 -10.02 12.16
N GLN A 50 -31.12 -10.69 11.21
CA GLN A 50 -30.91 -10.45 9.78
C GLN A 50 -31.35 -9.05 9.33
N ALA A 51 -32.46 -8.52 9.87
CA ALA A 51 -32.89 -7.15 9.58
C ALA A 51 -31.87 -6.12 10.11
N LYS A 52 -31.32 -6.34 11.31
CA LYS A 52 -30.30 -5.48 11.90
C LYS A 52 -28.97 -5.53 11.13
N GLU A 53 -28.57 -6.69 10.65
CA GLU A 53 -27.39 -6.81 9.79
C GLU A 53 -27.57 -6.08 8.45
N SER A 54 -28.74 -6.21 7.83
CA SER A 54 -29.07 -5.49 6.59
C SER A 54 -29.01 -3.97 6.78
N TYR A 55 -29.54 -3.47 7.90
CA TYR A 55 -29.42 -2.08 8.31
C TYR A 55 -27.94 -1.64 8.42
N ALA A 56 -27.11 -2.40 9.15
CA ALA A 56 -25.72 -2.05 9.34
C ALA A 56 -24.90 -2.00 8.03
N TYR A 57 -25.15 -2.94 7.11
CA TYR A 57 -24.45 -2.95 5.81
C TYR A 57 -24.89 -1.84 4.86
N SER A 58 -26.16 -1.43 4.93
CA SER A 58 -26.71 -0.36 4.09
C SER A 58 -26.53 1.04 4.70
N HIS A 59 -26.04 1.14 5.94
CA HIS A 59 -25.85 2.41 6.63
C HIS A 59 -24.80 3.28 5.93
N ALA A 60 -25.07 4.58 5.81
CA ALA A 60 -24.19 5.54 5.12
C ALA A 60 -22.76 5.52 5.68
N GLU A 61 -22.60 5.52 7.01
CA GLU A 61 -21.26 5.47 7.64
C GLU A 61 -20.50 4.15 7.36
N TYR A 62 -21.21 3.03 7.14
CA TYR A 62 -20.55 1.78 6.77
C TYR A 62 -20.02 1.85 5.33
N ILE A 63 -20.82 2.43 4.43
CA ILE A 63 -20.46 2.65 3.03
C ILE A 63 -19.28 3.64 2.93
N GLU A 64 -19.30 4.71 3.72
CA GLU A 64 -18.20 5.68 3.78
C GLU A 64 -16.87 5.03 4.19
N ILE A 65 -16.89 4.10 5.15
CA ILE A 65 -15.70 3.32 5.51
C ILE A 65 -15.22 2.45 4.34
N LEU A 66 -16.12 1.86 3.56
CA LEU A 66 -15.75 1.09 2.37
C LEU A 66 -15.09 1.95 1.31
N ASP A 67 -15.60 3.16 1.08
CA ASP A 67 -15.00 4.11 0.15
C ASP A 67 -13.64 4.62 0.64
N ALA A 68 -13.52 4.95 1.92
CA ALA A 68 -12.23 5.31 2.52
C ALA A 68 -11.23 4.16 2.43
N LEU A 69 -11.67 2.91 2.65
CA LEU A 69 -10.83 1.72 2.51
C LEU A 69 -10.38 1.53 1.06
N ARG A 70 -11.26 1.75 0.07
CA ARG A 70 -10.92 1.71 -1.36
C ARG A 70 -9.79 2.70 -1.68
N VAL A 71 -9.89 3.94 -1.21
CA VAL A 71 -8.85 4.97 -1.39
C VAL A 71 -7.56 4.56 -0.71
N ALA A 72 -7.60 4.13 0.56
CA ALA A 72 -6.41 3.72 1.30
C ALA A 72 -5.69 2.51 0.66
N VAL A 73 -6.44 1.54 0.10
CA VAL A 73 -5.87 0.43 -0.67
C VAL A 73 -5.15 0.94 -1.91
N GLN A 74 -5.79 1.84 -2.67
CA GLN A 74 -5.21 2.41 -3.88
C GLN A 74 -3.90 3.14 -3.58
N GLU A 75 -3.87 3.98 -2.55
CA GLU A 75 -2.67 4.71 -2.12
C GLU A 75 -1.54 3.76 -1.67
N GLU A 76 -1.88 2.74 -0.86
CA GLU A 76 -0.88 1.74 -0.42
C GLU A 76 -0.28 1.01 -1.63
N GLU A 77 -1.11 0.53 -2.55
CA GLU A 77 -0.65 -0.25 -3.69
C GLU A 77 0.15 0.59 -4.68
N GLU A 78 -0.25 1.84 -4.93
CA GLU A 78 0.54 2.76 -5.77
C GLU A 78 1.95 2.95 -5.21
N LEU A 79 2.06 3.29 -3.92
CA LEU A 79 3.35 3.47 -3.25
C LEU A 79 4.16 2.17 -3.26
N ARG A 80 3.53 1.02 -3.04
CA ARG A 80 4.17 -0.30 -3.09
C ARG A 80 4.79 -0.58 -4.46
N TYR A 81 4.05 -0.35 -5.54
CA TYR A 81 4.55 -0.61 -6.89
C TYR A 81 5.64 0.36 -7.30
N MET A 82 5.56 1.63 -6.89
CA MET A 82 6.62 2.60 -7.16
C MET A 82 7.92 2.26 -6.39
N ILE A 83 7.81 1.85 -5.10
CA ILE A 83 8.96 1.32 -4.34
C ILE A 83 9.54 0.10 -5.06
N LYS A 84 8.69 -0.81 -5.51
CA LYS A 84 9.13 -1.99 -6.23
C LYS A 84 9.86 -1.66 -7.54
N ALA A 85 9.36 -0.68 -8.29
CA ALA A 85 10.01 -0.22 -9.52
C ALA A 85 11.39 0.37 -9.24
N ALA A 86 11.55 1.15 -8.17
CA ALA A 86 12.83 1.70 -7.77
C ALA A 86 13.83 0.61 -7.34
N GLU A 87 13.37 -0.42 -6.61
CA GLU A 87 14.18 -1.61 -6.29
C GLU A 87 14.65 -2.33 -7.56
N LEU A 88 13.74 -2.57 -8.51
CA LEU A 88 14.07 -3.26 -9.76
C LEU A 88 15.10 -2.48 -10.59
N LYS A 89 14.98 -1.15 -10.62
CA LYS A 89 15.97 -0.29 -11.30
C LYS A 89 17.35 -0.38 -10.64
N PHE A 90 17.39 -0.46 -9.31
CA PHE A 90 18.65 -0.68 -8.58
C PHE A 90 19.28 -2.03 -8.91
N GLU A 91 18.48 -3.11 -8.95
CA GLU A 91 18.96 -4.45 -9.30
C GLU A 91 19.44 -4.55 -10.77
N GLN A 92 18.76 -3.89 -11.70
CA GLN A 92 19.21 -3.77 -13.08
C GLN A 92 20.60 -3.10 -13.12
N TRP A 93 20.76 -1.96 -12.47
CA TRP A 93 22.04 -1.26 -12.42
C TRP A 93 23.15 -2.14 -11.83
N ARG A 94 22.86 -2.86 -10.73
CA ARG A 94 23.83 -3.79 -10.12
C ARG A 94 24.30 -4.85 -11.11
N THR A 95 23.38 -5.39 -11.90
CA THR A 95 23.66 -6.38 -12.94
C THR A 95 24.53 -5.80 -14.05
N GLU A 96 24.20 -4.62 -14.56
CA GLU A 96 24.99 -3.93 -15.59
C GLU A 96 26.42 -3.64 -15.13
N GLN A 97 26.61 -3.20 -13.87
CA GLN A 97 27.95 -2.98 -13.33
C GLN A 97 28.75 -4.28 -13.16
N ALA A 98 28.08 -5.39 -12.85
CA ALA A 98 28.73 -6.69 -12.78
C ALA A 98 29.21 -7.13 -14.18
N THR A 99 28.37 -6.97 -15.20
CA THR A 99 28.73 -7.25 -16.59
C THR A 99 29.90 -6.38 -17.06
N LYS A 100 29.85 -5.06 -16.84
CA LYS A 100 30.95 -4.13 -17.19
C LYS A 100 32.27 -4.52 -16.51
N ARG A 101 32.23 -4.94 -15.25
CA ARG A 101 33.42 -5.44 -14.53
C ARG A 101 33.96 -6.73 -15.14
N ALA A 102 33.08 -7.67 -15.51
CA ALA A 102 33.46 -8.92 -16.16
C ALA A 102 34.07 -8.68 -17.55
N GLU A 103 33.49 -7.79 -18.35
CA GLU A 103 34.01 -7.40 -19.67
C GLU A 103 35.37 -6.71 -19.57
N HIS A 104 35.52 -5.75 -18.65
CA HIS A 104 36.80 -5.11 -18.39
C HIS A 104 37.88 -6.12 -17.99
N SER A 105 37.55 -7.11 -17.16
CA SER A 105 38.49 -8.18 -16.80
C SER A 105 38.82 -9.12 -17.97
N ARG A 106 37.96 -9.23 -18.97
CA ARG A 106 38.10 -10.16 -20.11
C ARG A 106 38.84 -9.54 -21.29
N TYR A 107 38.69 -8.23 -21.50
CA TYR A 107 39.28 -7.48 -22.62
C TYR A 107 40.37 -6.49 -22.20
N GLY A 108 40.53 -6.24 -20.90
CA GLY A 108 41.64 -5.49 -20.33
C GLY A 108 42.82 -6.40 -20.01
N ASN A 109 43.54 -6.83 -21.05
CA ASN A 109 44.94 -7.28 -21.03
C ASN A 109 45.62 -6.75 -22.29
#